data_AF-A0A9E2IBP1-F1
#
_entry.id   AF-A0A9E2IBP1-F1
#
_cell.length_a   1.000
_cell.length_b   1.000
_cell.length_c   1.000
_cell.angle_alpha   90.00
_cell.angle_beta   90.00
_cell.angle_gamma   90.00
#
_symmetry.space_group_name_H-M   'P 1'
#
loop_
_entity.id
_entity.type
_entity.pdbx_description
1 polymer ?
#
loop_
_entity_poly.entity_id
_entity_poly.type
_entity_poly.pdbx_seq_one_letter_code
_entity_poly.pdbx_strand_id
1 'polypeptide(L)'
;MPKIALDVELDIEQIREAIEQLKPRQKIRLAQELEKGSLREHFWEVVQAIRKRAKSYPISQKQINRVCEKVRQRLYNERNRSSN
;
A
#
# COMPACT_ATOMS: atom_id res chain seq x y z
N MET A 1 13.31 44.11 14.84
CA MET A 1 13.81 42.91 15.53
C MET A 1 14.21 41.88 14.48
N PRO A 2 15.47 41.42 14.43
CA PRO A 2 15.89 40.41 13.46
C PRO A 2 15.19 39.07 13.77
N LYS A 3 14.62 38.42 12.75
CA LYS A 3 14.12 37.04 12.83
C LYS A 3 15.34 36.12 12.90
N ILE A 4 15.62 35.58 14.08
CA ILE A 4 16.60 34.51 14.25
C ILE A 4 15.93 33.23 13.73
N ALA A 5 16.42 32.70 12.61
CA ALA A 5 16.08 31.36 12.16
C ALA A 5 16.85 30.38 13.05
N LEU A 6 16.12 29.70 13.94
CA LEU A 6 16.64 28.60 14.75
C LEU A 6 16.41 27.31 13.96
N ASP A 7 17.47 26.79 13.37
CA ASP A 7 17.47 25.43 12.84
C ASP A 7 17.58 24.47 14.02
N VAL A 8 16.47 23.79 14.31
CA VAL A 8 16.41 22.76 15.35
C VAL A 8 16.51 21.42 14.65
N GLU A 9 17.65 20.75 14.81
CA GLU A 9 17.80 19.35 14.43
C GLU A 9 17.09 18.48 15.49
N LEU A 10 16.02 17.81 15.08
CA LEU A 10 15.26 16.88 15.92
C LEU A 10 15.65 15.45 15.58
N ASP A 11 16.11 14.73 16.60
CA ASP A 11 16.37 13.29 16.50
C ASP A 11 15.05 12.49 16.58
N ILE A 12 15.04 11.29 16.00
CA ILE A 12 13.88 10.37 16.00
C ILE A 12 13.43 10.04 17.43
N GLU A 13 14.37 9.90 18.37
CA GLU A 13 14.04 9.63 19.77
C GLU A 13 13.30 10.81 20.41
N GLN A 14 13.68 12.05 20.09
CA GLN A 14 13.01 13.27 20.56
C GLN A 14 11.62 13.42 19.94
N ILE A 15 11.46 13.04 18.67
CA ILE A 15 10.16 12.97 18.00
C ILE A 15 9.26 11.93 18.69
N ARG A 16 9.80 10.77 19.07
CA ARG A 16 9.04 9.73 19.79
C ARG A 16 8.54 10.24 21.14
N GLU A 17 9.40 10.87 21.94
CA GLU A 17 9.02 11.44 23.24
C GLU A 17 7.95 12.53 23.09
N ALA A 18 8.08 13.40 22.09
CA ALA A 18 7.08 14.42 21.79
C ALA A 18 5.72 13.80 21.40
N ILE A 19 5.73 12.70 20.63
CA ILE A 19 4.51 11.96 20.27
C ILE A 19 3.89 11.31 21.51
N GLU A 20 4.69 10.77 22.43
CA GLU A 20 4.18 10.14 23.66
C GLU A 20 3.39 11.12 24.54
N GLN A 21 3.77 12.39 24.56
CA GLN A 21 3.08 13.44 25.32
C GLN A 21 1.76 13.90 24.67
N LEU A 22 1.47 13.50 23.43
CA LEU A 22 0.22 13.86 22.76
C LEU A 22 -0.99 13.20 23.41
N LYS A 23 -2.13 13.92 23.42
CA LYS A 23 -3.42 13.35 23.83
C LYS A 23 -3.84 12.24 22.85
N PRO A 24 -4.63 11.24 23.30
CA PRO A 24 -5.04 10.12 22.45
C PRO A 24 -5.63 10.53 21.10
N ARG A 25 -6.47 11.57 21.06
CA ARG A 25 -7.06 12.10 19.81
C ARG A 25 -6.01 12.66 18.84
N GLN A 26 -4.96 13.30 19.35
CA GLN A 26 -3.89 13.87 18.53
C GLN A 26 -2.97 12.77 17.99
N LYS A 27 -2.68 11.73 18.78
CA LYS A 27 -1.94 10.54 18.32
C LYS A 27 -2.66 9.85 17.16
N ILE A 28 -3.96 9.63 17.29
CA ILE A 28 -4.77 8.99 16.23
C ILE A 28 -4.75 9.82 14.94
N ARG A 29 -4.91 11.14 15.05
CA ARG A 29 -4.87 12.04 13.90
C ARG A 29 -3.49 12.02 13.22
N LEU A 30 -2.41 12.10 14.00
CA LEU A 30 -1.05 12.04 13.48
C LEU A 30 -0.77 10.72 12.76
N ALA A 31 -1.19 9.59 13.34
CA ALA A 31 -1.06 8.27 12.71
C ALA A 31 -1.78 8.23 11.35
N GLN A 32 -3.01 8.74 11.26
CA GLN A 32 -3.76 8.82 10.00
C GLN A 32 -3.09 9.72 8.95
N GLU A 33 -2.48 10.84 9.36
CA GLU A 33 -1.76 11.73 8.45
C GLU A 33 -0.45 11.10 7.96
N LEU A 34 0.28 10.41 8.82
CA LEU A 34 1.48 9.63 8.46
C LEU A 34 1.15 8.46 7.53
N GLU A 35 0.05 7.76 7.77
CA GLU A 35 -0.45 6.68 6.93
C GLU A 35 -0.84 7.20 5.53
N LYS A 36 -1.49 8.37 5.45
CA LYS A 36 -1.76 9.06 4.17
C LYS A 36 -0.49 9.46 3.42
N GLY A 37 0.54 9.92 4.12
CA GLY A 37 1.83 10.28 3.52
C GLY A 37 2.60 9.06 2.99
N SER A 38 2.62 7.98 3.77
CA SER A 38 3.34 6.74 3.46
C SER A 38 2.61 5.83 2.46
N LEU A 39 1.31 6.01 2.26
CA LEU A 39 0.50 5.25 1.29
C LEU A 39 1.09 5.25 -0.13
N ARG A 40 1.68 6.38 -0.56
CA ARG A 40 2.31 6.48 -1.89
C ARG A 40 3.58 5.65 -1.98
N GLU A 41 4.42 5.67 -0.95
CA GLU A 41 5.64 4.87 -0.87
C GLU A 41 5.30 3.39 -0.78
N HIS A 42 4.33 3.03 0.06
CA HIS A 42 3.90 1.65 0.22
C HIS A 42 3.27 1.09 -1.07
N PHE A 43 2.48 1.89 -1.78
CA PHE A 43 1.97 1.51 -3.10
C PHE A 43 3.11 1.30 -4.11
N TRP A 44 4.12 2.16 -4.07
CA TRP A 44 5.30 2.02 -4.92
C TRP A 44 6.07 0.73 -4.60
N GLU A 45 6.29 0.41 -3.33
CA GLU A 45 6.91 -0.85 -2.88
C GLU A 45 6.13 -2.08 -3.39
N VAL A 46 4.80 -2.07 -3.24
CA VAL A 46 3.94 -3.15 -3.73
C VAL A 46 4.06 -3.31 -5.25
N VAL A 47 4.04 -2.21 -6.00
CA VAL A 47 4.21 -2.23 -7.46
C VAL A 47 5.60 -2.77 -7.84
N GLN A 48 6.65 -2.37 -7.12
CA GLN A 48 8.00 -2.89 -7.36
C GLN A 48 8.09 -4.38 -7.07
N ALA A 49 7.47 -4.86 -5.99
CA ALA A 49 7.39 -6.28 -5.67
C ALA A 49 6.68 -7.08 -6.79
N ILE A 50 5.57 -6.56 -7.31
CA ILE A 50 4.83 -7.16 -8.44
C ILE A 50 5.72 -7.20 -9.70
N ARG A 51 6.38 -6.10 -10.04
CA ARG A 51 7.30 -6.02 -11.20
C ARG A 51 8.47 -6.98 -11.07
N LYS A 52 9.10 -7.05 -9.90
CA LYS A 52 10.19 -7.97 -9.60
C LYS A 52 9.73 -9.42 -9.79
N ARG A 53 8.55 -9.77 -9.26
CA ARG A 53 7.97 -11.11 -9.41
C ARG A 53 7.64 -11.44 -10.86
N ALA A 54 7.10 -10.49 -11.63
CA ALA A 54 6.83 -10.67 -13.05
C ALA A 54 8.11 -10.89 -13.87
N LYS A 55 9.22 -10.24 -13.49
CA LYS A 55 10.54 -10.45 -14.11
C LYS A 55 11.12 -11.83 -13.77
N SER A 56 11.00 -12.27 -12.52
CA SER A 56 11.49 -13.58 -12.07
C SER A 56 10.64 -14.76 -12.56
N TYR A 57 9.34 -14.55 -12.74
CA TYR A 57 8.38 -15.55 -13.19
C TYR A 57 7.55 -15.00 -14.35
N PRO A 58 8.14 -14.89 -15.55
CA PRO A 58 7.42 -14.44 -16.73
C PRO A 58 6.30 -15.43 -17.04
N ILE A 59 5.05 -14.94 -17.00
CA ILE A 59 3.88 -15.74 -17.34
C ILE A 59 3.78 -15.80 -18.87
N SER A 60 3.78 -17.01 -19.42
CA SER A 60 3.57 -17.21 -20.85
C SER A 60 2.13 -16.90 -21.26
N GLN A 61 1.92 -16.41 -22.49
CA GLN A 61 0.58 -16.19 -23.04
C GLN A 61 -0.30 -17.46 -22.98
N LYS A 62 0.31 -18.64 -23.12
CA LYS A 62 -0.35 -19.94 -22.98
C LYS A 62 -0.91 -20.16 -21.57
N GLN A 63 -0.17 -19.78 -20.53
CA GLN A 63 -0.63 -19.86 -19.14
C GLN A 63 -1.76 -18.86 -18.87
N ILE A 64 -1.67 -17.64 -19.41
CA ILE A 64 -2.74 -16.64 -19.33
C ILE A 64 -4.02 -17.20 -19.95
N ASN A 65 -3.95 -17.69 -21.19
CA ASN A 65 -5.10 -18.26 -21.89
C ASN A 65 -5.73 -19.43 -21.12
N ARG A 66 -4.91 -20.30 -20.52
CA ARG A 66 -5.38 -21.42 -19.70
C ARG A 66 -6.15 -20.95 -18.46
N VAL A 67 -5.68 -19.89 -17.80
CA VAL A 67 -6.38 -19.31 -16.64
C VAL A 67 -7.68 -18.65 -17.08
N CYS A 68 -7.66 -17.86 -18.16
CA CYS A 68 -8.85 -17.22 -18.71
C CYS A 68 -9.93 -18.23 -19.09
N GLU A 69 -9.54 -19.33 -19.73
CA GLU A 69 -10.49 -20.37 -20.15
C GLU A 69 -11.12 -21.08 -18.94
N LYS A 70 -10.34 -21.36 -17.88
CA LYS A 70 -10.87 -21.90 -16.63
C LYS A 70 -11.91 -20.97 -16.00
N VAL A 71 -11.63 -19.68 -15.94
CA VAL A 71 -12.55 -18.69 -15.38
C VAL A 71 -13.81 -18.59 -16.25
N ARG A 72 -13.67 -18.56 -17.56
CA ARG A 72 -14.79 -18.52 -18.52
C ARG A 72 -15.71 -19.72 -18.35
N GLN A 73 -15.15 -20.93 -18.28
CA GLN A 73 -15.93 -22.16 -18.04
C GLN A 73 -16.63 -22.13 -16.69
N ARG A 74 -15.95 -21.68 -15.62
CA ARG A 74 -16.56 -21.55 -14.30
C ARG A 74 -17.77 -20.61 -14.33
N LEU A 75 -17.61 -19.42 -14.91
CA LEU A 75 -18.69 -18.43 -15.00
C LEU A 75 -19.86 -18.92 -15.86
N TYR A 76 -19.59 -19.64 -16.96
CA TYR A 76 -20.63 -20.28 -17.77
C TYR A 76 -21.42 -21.32 -16.97
N ASN A 77 -20.72 -22.18 -16.22
CA ASN A 77 -21.35 -23.21 -15.40
C ASN A 77 -22.17 -22.62 -14.25
N GLU A 78 -21.67 -21.55 -13.61
CA GLU A 78 -22.42 -20.83 -12.59
C GLU A 78 -23.69 -20.21 -13.20
N ARG A 79 -23.59 -19.56 -14.35
CA ARG A 79 -24.73 -18.93 -15.03
C ARG A 79 -25.78 -19.93 -15.48
N ASN A 80 -25.37 -21.07 -16.05
CA ASN A 80 -26.29 -22.13 -16.48
C ASN A 80 -26.91 -22.89 -15.29
N ARG A 81 -26.22 -23.00 -14.15
CA ARG A 81 -26.79 -23.54 -12.91
C ARG A 81 -27.82 -22.62 -12.26
N SER A 82 -27.73 -21.31 -12.49
CA SER A 82 -28.72 -20.33 -12.01
C SER A 82 -29.91 -20.12 -12.95
N SER A 83 -29.92 -20.75 -14.13
CA SER A 83 -30.99 -20.65 -15.13
C SER A 83 -31.80 -21.94 -15.31
N ASN A 84 -31.50 -22.98 -14.52
CA ASN A 84 -32.32 -24.17 -14.29
C ASN A 84 -32.81 -24.15 -12.84
#